data_AF-A0A7C2ESF0-F1
#
_entry.id   AF-A0A7C2ESF0-F1
#
_cell.length_a   1.000
_cell.length_b   1.000
_cell.length_c   1.000
_cell.angle_alpha   90.00
_cell.angle_beta   90.00
_cell.angle_gamma   90.00
#
_symmetry.space_group_name_H-M   'P 1'
#
loop_
_entity.id
_entity.type
_entity.pdbx_description
1 polymer ?
#
loop_
_entity_poly.entity_id
_entity_poly.type
_entity_poly.pdbx_seq_one_letter_code
_entity_poly.pdbx_strand_id
1 'polypeptide(L)'
;MPGAIYTSISDSTFIGVLSFPKPATDFRGQAVKAGAYTVRYSLHPTDGNHMGISPVRDFLVLVPVAADQDANAQIKFEDLMKLSSKTVGANHPAPLSLVSADSMSSVPGVSQNDHGHVVFAAKIKTASGAEMPIAFIVKGIAEQ
;
A
#
# COMPACT_ATOMS: atom_id res chain seq x y z
N MET A 1 4.76 -17.16 -9.17
CA MET A 1 5.04 -15.89 -8.48
C MET A 1 5.14 -16.19 -7.01
N PRO A 2 6.05 -15.54 -6.26
CA PRO A 2 5.96 -15.56 -4.81
C PRO A 2 4.53 -15.21 -4.40
N GLY A 3 3.99 -15.94 -3.42
CA GLY A 3 2.67 -15.65 -2.86
C GLY A 3 2.67 -14.35 -2.05
N ALA A 4 1.71 -14.23 -1.14
CA ALA A 4 1.76 -13.19 -0.11
C ALA A 4 2.98 -13.44 0.79
N ILE A 5 3.78 -12.41 1.09
CA ILE A 5 4.89 -12.49 2.05
C ILE A 5 4.51 -11.95 3.43
N TYR A 6 3.49 -11.09 3.51
CA TYR A 6 2.96 -10.56 4.77
C TYR A 6 1.78 -11.42 5.28
N THR A 7 1.99 -12.73 5.38
CA THR A 7 0.93 -13.72 5.67
C THR A 7 0.24 -13.59 7.03
N SER A 8 0.82 -12.82 7.95
CA SER A 8 0.23 -12.54 9.27
C SER A 8 -0.70 -11.32 9.28
N ILE A 9 -0.81 -10.60 8.16
CA ILE A 9 -1.71 -9.45 8.01
C ILE A 9 -2.96 -9.92 7.26
N SER A 10 -4.13 -9.78 7.88
CA SER A 10 -5.40 -10.08 7.24
C SER A 10 -5.78 -9.01 6.22
N ASP A 11 -6.52 -9.40 5.18
CA ASP A 11 -7.06 -8.46 4.18
C ASP A 11 -7.83 -7.31 4.86
N SER A 12 -7.82 -6.13 4.25
CA SER A 12 -8.43 -4.91 4.79
C SER A 12 -7.83 -4.41 6.13
N THR A 13 -6.77 -5.00 6.68
CA THR A 13 -6.17 -4.50 7.93
C THR A 13 -5.72 -3.05 7.79
N PHE A 14 -6.12 -2.19 8.73
CA PHE A 14 -5.63 -0.82 8.85
C PHE A 14 -4.16 -0.81 9.25
N ILE A 15 -3.31 -0.22 8.42
CA ILE A 15 -1.86 -0.13 8.64
C ILE A 15 -1.47 1.23 9.22
N GLY A 16 -2.13 2.31 8.80
CA GLY A 16 -1.82 3.65 9.27
C GLY A 16 -2.48 4.75 8.43
N VAL A 17 -1.92 5.95 8.54
CA VAL A 17 -2.38 7.14 7.80
C VAL A 17 -1.19 7.75 7.07
N LEU A 18 -1.40 8.13 5.80
CA LEU A 18 -0.50 8.99 5.05
C LEU A 18 -1.16 10.36 4.85
N SER A 19 -0.37 11.41 5.05
CA SER A 19 -0.79 12.80 4.82
C SER A 19 0.02 13.41 3.69
N PHE A 20 -0.67 13.88 2.67
CA PHE A 20 -0.10 14.62 1.56
C PHE A 20 -0.36 16.12 1.80
N PRO A 21 0.66 16.90 2.19
CA PRO A 21 0.49 18.34 2.45
C PRO A 21 0.26 19.15 1.16
N LYS A 22 0.55 18.55 0.01
CA LYS A 22 0.38 19.11 -1.34
C LYS A 22 -0.13 18.00 -2.26
N PRO A 23 -0.74 18.31 -3.42
CA PRO A 23 -1.07 17.30 -4.42
C PRO A 23 0.16 16.45 -4.79
N ALA A 24 -0.08 15.17 -5.05
CA ALA A 24 0.94 14.17 -5.36
C ALA A 24 0.48 13.31 -6.55
N THR A 25 1.29 12.31 -6.91
CA THR A 25 0.93 11.28 -7.87
C THR A 25 1.13 9.90 -7.25
N ASP A 26 0.26 8.95 -7.58
CA ASP A 26 0.46 7.56 -7.21
C ASP A 26 1.51 6.88 -8.11
N PHE A 27 1.78 5.60 -7.87
CA PHE A 27 2.76 4.82 -8.63
C PHE A 27 2.40 4.63 -10.12
N ARG A 28 1.13 4.88 -10.49
CA ARG A 28 0.61 4.82 -11.86
C ARG A 28 0.56 6.21 -12.51
N GLY A 29 1.04 7.25 -11.83
CA GLY A 29 1.00 8.64 -12.30
C GLY A 29 -0.37 9.32 -12.16
N GLN A 30 -1.33 8.71 -11.46
CA GLN A 30 -2.65 9.30 -11.22
C GLN A 30 -2.57 10.39 -10.16
N ALA A 31 -3.32 11.48 -10.35
CA ALA A 31 -3.32 12.60 -9.43
C ALA A 31 -3.96 12.22 -8.08
N VAL A 32 -3.23 12.47 -7.00
CA VAL A 32 -3.70 12.34 -5.61
C VAL A 32 -3.82 13.75 -5.03
N LYS A 33 -5.00 14.08 -4.50
CA LYS A 33 -5.23 15.40 -3.87
C LYS A 33 -4.43 15.53 -2.58
N ALA A 34 -4.17 16.77 -2.16
CA ALA A 34 -3.69 17.03 -0.81
C ALA A 34 -4.76 16.56 0.20
N GLY A 35 -4.33 15.95 1.30
CA GLY A 35 -5.25 15.40 2.31
C GLY A 35 -4.64 14.26 3.12
N ALA A 36 -5.47 13.68 3.99
CA ALA A 36 -5.12 12.50 4.78
C ALA A 36 -5.87 11.28 4.27
N TYR A 37 -5.16 10.16 4.22
CA TYR A 37 -5.65 8.90 3.69
C TYR A 37 -5.30 7.77 4.64
N THR A 38 -6.26 6.91 4.93
CA THR A 38 -5.95 5.63 5.59
C THR A 38 -5.22 4.74 4.60
N VAL A 39 -4.38 3.87 5.14
CA VAL A 39 -3.64 2.85 4.41
C VAL A 39 -4.12 1.50 4.88
N ARG A 40 -4.68 0.70 3.96
CA ARG A 40 -5.14 -0.66 4.26
C ARG A 40 -4.37 -1.69 3.44
N TYR A 41 -4.10 -2.83 4.04
CA TYR A 41 -3.47 -3.97 3.37
C TYR A 41 -4.47 -4.72 2.50
N SER A 42 -4.00 -5.23 1.36
CA SER A 42 -4.80 -6.07 0.47
C SER A 42 -3.91 -7.01 -0.38
N LEU A 43 -4.54 -8.01 -1.00
CA LEU A 43 -3.89 -8.93 -1.94
C LEU A 43 -4.45 -8.77 -3.35
N HIS A 44 -3.60 -8.56 -4.35
CA HIS A 44 -4.12 -8.43 -5.71
C HIS A 44 -4.63 -9.80 -6.20
N PRO A 45 -5.63 -9.85 -7.09
CA PRO A 45 -6.19 -11.11 -7.59
C PRO A 45 -5.14 -12.03 -8.23
N THR A 46 -5.42 -13.33 -8.23
CA THR A 46 -4.66 -14.34 -8.99
C THR A 46 -5.39 -14.67 -10.28
N ASP A 47 -5.50 -13.68 -11.16
CA ASP A 47 -6.07 -13.83 -12.50
C ASP A 47 -5.06 -13.37 -13.55
N GLY A 48 -5.35 -13.64 -14.83
CA GLY A 48 -4.45 -13.32 -15.93
C GLY A 48 -4.10 -11.83 -16.06
N ASN A 49 -4.94 -10.91 -15.53
CA ASN A 49 -4.70 -9.46 -15.62
C ASN A 49 -3.73 -8.96 -14.54
N HIS A 50 -3.51 -9.73 -13.48
CA HIS A 50 -2.64 -9.36 -12.36
C HIS A 50 -1.37 -10.21 -12.31
N MET A 51 -1.17 -11.09 -13.30
CA MET A 51 0.06 -11.85 -13.43
C MET A 51 1.20 -10.93 -13.90
N GLY A 52 2.17 -10.69 -13.02
CA GLY A 52 3.45 -10.06 -13.36
C GLY A 52 3.52 -8.57 -13.06
N ILE A 53 2.44 -7.97 -12.53
CA ILE A 53 2.38 -6.55 -12.19
C ILE A 53 3.21 -6.20 -10.94
N SER A 54 3.59 -7.19 -10.14
CA SER A 54 4.37 -7.05 -8.93
C SER A 54 5.13 -8.36 -8.62
N PRO A 55 6.33 -8.29 -8.03
CA PRO A 55 7.05 -9.46 -7.52
C PRO A 55 6.32 -10.20 -6.38
N VAL A 56 5.44 -9.51 -5.65
CA VAL A 56 4.67 -10.03 -4.51
C VAL A 56 3.19 -9.69 -4.64
N ARG A 57 2.33 -10.53 -4.04
CA ARG A 57 0.87 -10.31 -4.08
C ARG A 57 0.37 -9.19 -3.19
N ASP A 58 1.16 -8.88 -2.17
CA ASP A 58 0.87 -7.89 -1.15
C ASP A 58 0.88 -6.49 -1.75
N PHE A 59 -0.14 -5.71 -1.44
CA PHE A 59 -0.15 -4.28 -1.71
C PHE A 59 -0.89 -3.52 -0.62
N LEU A 60 -0.70 -2.21 -0.58
CA LEU A 60 -1.51 -1.33 0.24
C LEU A 60 -2.44 -0.49 -0.65
N VAL A 61 -3.52 0.02 -0.09
CA VAL A 61 -4.40 0.97 -0.77
C VAL A 61 -4.60 2.22 0.08
N LEU A 62 -4.63 3.37 -0.60
CA LEU A 62 -5.04 4.64 -0.02
C LEU A 62 -6.55 4.76 -0.08
N VAL A 63 -7.18 5.11 1.03
CA VAL A 63 -8.60 5.46 1.11
C VAL A 63 -8.74 6.85 1.74
N PRO A 64 -9.56 7.76 1.20
CA PRO A 64 -9.75 9.07 1.83
C PRO A 64 -10.27 8.88 3.26
N VAL A 65 -9.63 9.49 4.26
CA VAL A 65 -9.97 9.26 5.69
C VAL A 65 -11.44 9.58 6.01
N ALA A 66 -12.03 10.53 5.28
CA ALA A 66 -13.45 10.87 5.43
C ALA A 66 -14.40 9.73 5.01
N ALA A 67 -13.94 8.77 4.22
CA ALA A 67 -14.69 7.61 3.75
C ALA A 67 -14.33 6.32 4.50
N ASP A 68 -13.37 6.38 5.44
CA ASP A 68 -12.85 5.24 6.20
C ASP A 68 -12.54 5.66 7.64
N GLN A 69 -13.55 5.62 8.50
CA GLN A 69 -13.52 6.18 9.85
C GLN A 69 -13.38 5.14 10.97
N ASP A 70 -13.46 3.84 10.65
CA ASP A 70 -13.32 2.75 11.61
C ASP A 70 -12.11 1.88 11.27
N ALA A 71 -11.01 2.08 11.98
CA ALA A 71 -9.78 1.33 11.80
C ALA A 71 -9.93 -0.19 12.04
N ASN A 72 -10.97 -0.62 12.78
CA ASN A 72 -11.22 -2.04 13.06
C ASN A 72 -12.14 -2.69 12.02
N ALA A 73 -12.78 -1.91 11.15
CA ALA A 73 -13.67 -2.44 10.13
C ALA A 73 -12.96 -3.42 9.20
N GLN A 74 -13.62 -4.55 8.92
CA GLN A 74 -13.21 -5.51 7.91
C GLN A 74 -14.03 -5.26 6.65
N ILE A 75 -13.42 -4.55 5.70
CA ILE A 75 -14.06 -4.12 4.46
C ILE A 75 -13.84 -5.20 3.41
N LYS A 76 -14.90 -5.65 2.74
CA LYS A 76 -14.78 -6.62 1.65
C LYS A 76 -13.91 -6.04 0.53
N PHE A 77 -13.08 -6.88 -0.09
CA PHE A 77 -12.16 -6.49 -1.16
C PHE A 77 -12.78 -5.54 -2.20
N GLU A 78 -13.92 -5.89 -2.78
CA GLU A 78 -14.58 -5.07 -3.80
C GLU A 78 -14.97 -3.68 -3.28
N ASP A 79 -15.45 -3.59 -2.04
CA ASP A 79 -15.84 -2.32 -1.43
C ASP A 79 -14.62 -1.50 -1.02
N LEU A 80 -13.54 -2.16 -0.59
CA LEU A 80 -12.25 -1.51 -0.33
C LEU A 80 -11.67 -0.91 -1.61
N MET A 81 -11.70 -1.63 -2.74
CA MET A 81 -11.26 -1.11 -4.03
C MET A 81 -12.11 0.08 -4.50
N LYS A 82 -13.44 0.01 -4.32
CA LYS A 82 -14.35 1.14 -4.61
C LYS A 82 -14.10 2.36 -3.72
N LEU A 83 -13.77 2.16 -2.45
CA LEU A 83 -13.40 3.26 -1.56
C LEU A 83 -12.05 3.86 -1.96
N SER A 84 -11.07 3.02 -2.29
CA SER A 84 -9.75 3.48 -2.70
C SER A 84 -9.77 4.26 -4.01
N SER A 85 -10.64 3.90 -4.95
CA SER A 85 -10.73 4.60 -6.24
C SER A 85 -11.15 6.07 -6.10
N LYS A 86 -11.82 6.43 -5.00
CA LYS A 86 -12.14 7.82 -4.65
C LYS A 86 -10.91 8.69 -4.39
N THR A 87 -9.75 8.08 -4.08
CA THR A 87 -8.48 8.80 -3.86
C THR A 87 -8.00 9.51 -5.13
N VAL A 88 -8.14 8.84 -6.27
CA VAL A 88 -7.64 9.26 -7.59
C VAL A 88 -8.76 9.66 -8.56
N GLY A 89 -10.03 9.42 -8.18
CA GLY A 89 -11.20 9.77 -9.01
C GLY A 89 -11.29 8.94 -10.30
N ALA A 90 -10.79 7.71 -10.28
CA ALA A 90 -10.73 6.80 -11.43
C ALA A 90 -11.54 5.52 -11.18
N ASN A 91 -11.58 4.62 -12.18
CA ASN A 91 -12.16 3.28 -12.02
C ASN A 91 -11.20 2.28 -11.32
N HIS A 92 -9.98 2.71 -11.02
CA HIS A 92 -8.97 1.89 -10.36
C HIS A 92 -8.69 2.40 -8.94
N PRO A 93 -8.29 1.52 -8.00
CA PRO A 93 -7.83 1.93 -6.68
C PRO A 93 -6.53 2.75 -6.79
N ALA A 94 -6.12 3.35 -5.68
CA ALA A 94 -4.83 4.02 -5.50
C ALA A 94 -3.88 3.11 -4.70
N PRO A 95 -3.21 2.13 -5.36
CA PRO A 95 -2.33 1.19 -4.69
C PRO A 95 -0.97 1.80 -4.33
N LEU A 96 -0.35 1.28 -3.28
CA LEU A 96 1.07 1.42 -2.99
C LEU A 96 1.71 0.04 -3.04
N SER A 97 2.82 -0.07 -3.75
CA SER A 97 3.55 -1.32 -3.90
C SER A 97 4.30 -1.66 -2.62
N LEU A 98 3.98 -2.80 -2.01
CA LEU A 98 4.81 -3.39 -0.97
C LEU A 98 6.05 -4.00 -1.60
N VAL A 99 7.17 -3.84 -0.92
CA VAL A 99 8.46 -4.43 -1.29
C VAL A 99 9.01 -5.22 -0.11
N SER A 100 10.00 -6.06 -0.35
CA SER A 100 10.72 -6.70 0.75
C SER A 100 11.47 -5.65 1.56
N ALA A 101 11.47 -5.80 2.89
CA ALA A 101 12.27 -4.98 3.78
C ALA A 101 13.70 -5.51 3.96
N ASP A 102 14.08 -6.62 3.30
CA ASP A 102 15.38 -7.29 3.48
C ASP A 102 16.58 -6.41 3.13
N SER A 103 16.39 -5.43 2.24
CA SER A 103 17.44 -4.47 1.84
C SER A 103 17.59 -3.28 2.79
N MET A 104 16.77 -3.18 3.84
CA MET A 104 16.78 -2.05 4.76
C MET A 104 17.74 -2.30 5.93
N SER A 105 18.79 -1.48 6.02
CA SER A 105 19.79 -1.56 7.09
C SER A 105 19.32 -1.01 8.44
N SER A 106 18.26 -0.19 8.46
CA SER A 106 17.64 0.32 9.68
C SER A 106 16.16 0.69 9.46
N VAL A 107 15.34 0.54 10.50
CA VAL A 107 13.91 0.91 10.50
C VAL A 107 13.56 1.66 11.80
N PRO A 108 12.75 2.74 11.76
CA PRO A 108 12.15 3.34 10.56
C PRO A 108 13.17 4.08 9.70
N GLY A 109 12.99 4.06 8.38
CA GLY A 109 13.94 4.66 7.44
C GLY A 109 13.37 4.87 6.04
N VAL A 110 14.07 5.71 5.27
CA VAL A 110 13.78 5.95 3.85
C VAL A 110 15.05 5.65 3.06
N SER A 111 14.92 4.89 1.97
CA SER A 111 16.02 4.54 1.08
C SER A 111 15.59 4.68 -0.38
N GLN A 112 16.55 4.58 -1.30
CA GLN A 112 16.28 4.43 -2.72
C GLN A 112 16.66 3.01 -3.13
N ASN A 113 15.80 2.32 -3.89
CA ASN A 113 16.11 1.00 -4.45
C ASN A 113 16.83 1.12 -5.81
N ASP A 114 17.22 -0.01 -6.38
CA ASP A 114 17.96 -0.06 -7.66
C ASP A 114 17.15 0.43 -8.87
N HIS A 115 15.83 0.52 -8.75
CA HIS A 115 14.93 1.11 -9.75
C HIS A 115 14.73 2.63 -9.57
N GLY A 116 15.45 3.24 -8.63
CA GLY A 116 15.34 4.67 -8.33
C GLY A 116 14.07 5.04 -7.54
N HIS A 117 13.28 4.07 -7.07
CA HIS A 117 12.10 4.34 -6.24
C HIS A 117 12.52 4.68 -4.80
N VAL A 118 11.81 5.62 -4.19
CA VAL A 118 11.96 5.92 -2.76
C VAL A 118 11.07 4.97 -1.98
N VAL A 119 11.68 4.24 -1.06
CA VAL A 119 11.04 3.23 -0.20
C VAL A 119 11.03 3.74 1.23
N PHE A 120 9.86 3.72 1.87
CA PHE A 120 9.74 3.88 3.31
C PHE A 120 9.63 2.51 3.95
N ALA A 121 10.33 2.29 5.06
CA ALA A 121 10.19 1.10 5.88
C ALA A 121 10.07 1.44 7.36
N ALA A 122 9.28 0.64 8.07
CA ALA A 122 9.07 0.75 9.51
C ALA A 122 8.72 -0.62 10.10
N LYS A 123 8.77 -0.74 11.43
CA LYS A 123 8.19 -1.90 12.11
C LYS A 123 6.72 -1.65 12.39
N ILE A 124 5.91 -2.68 12.18
CA ILE A 124 4.53 -2.75 12.67
C ILE A 124 4.43 -3.84 13.73
N LYS A 125 3.51 -3.65 14.69
CA LYS A 125 3.13 -4.69 15.64
C LYS A 125 1.86 -5.35 15.16
N THR A 126 1.89 -6.68 15.01
CA THR A 126 0.72 -7.46 14.61
C THR A 126 -0.22 -7.67 15.81
N ALA A 127 -1.42 -8.21 15.55
CA ALA A 127 -2.37 -8.54 16.60
C ALA A 127 -1.83 -9.56 17.63
N SER A 128 -0.87 -10.41 17.25
CA SER A 128 -0.20 -11.33 18.18
C SER A 128 0.86 -10.67 19.05
N GLY A 129 1.13 -9.37 18.86
CA GLY A 129 2.17 -8.62 19.54
C GLY A 129 3.57 -8.76 18.91
N ALA A 130 3.71 -9.60 17.88
CA ALA A 130 4.96 -9.74 17.13
C ALA A 130 5.27 -8.47 16.34
N GLU A 131 6.55 -8.10 16.27
CA GLU A 131 7.01 -7.04 15.38
C GLU A 131 7.42 -7.63 14.04
N MET A 132 7.05 -6.96 12.95
CA MET A 132 7.58 -7.26 11.62
C MET A 132 7.89 -5.98 10.85
N PRO A 133 8.95 -5.95 10.03
CA PRO A 133 9.19 -4.83 9.15
C PRO A 133 8.16 -4.82 8.02
N ILE A 134 7.71 -3.63 7.62
CA ILE A 134 6.94 -3.38 6.39
C ILE A 134 7.69 -2.33 5.58
N ALA A 135 7.75 -2.52 4.26
CA ALA A 135 8.38 -1.57 3.34
C ALA A 135 7.50 -1.36 2.10
N PHE A 136 7.32 -0.10 1.69
CA PHE A 136 6.54 0.24 0.49
C PHE A 136 7.09 1.46 -0.23
N ILE A 137 6.82 1.53 -1.54
CA ILE A 137 7.23 2.64 -2.39
C ILE A 137 6.37 3.87 -2.05
N VAL A 138 7.03 4.99 -1.72
CA VAL A 138 6.39 6.29 -1.45
C VAL A 138 6.62 7.30 -2.57
N LYS A 139 7.59 7.05 -3.46
CA LYS A 139 7.80 7.82 -4.68
C LYS A 139 8.43 6.93 -5.75
N GLY A 140 7.83 6.92 -6.93
CA GLY A 140 8.29 6.13 -8.07
C GLY A 140 7.20 6.04 -9.12
N ILE A 141 7.53 5.51 -10.29
CA ILE A 141 6.57 5.19 -11.35
C ILE A 141 6.84 3.74 -11.76
N ALA A 142 5.79 2.98 -12.06
CA ALA A 142 5.93 1.66 -12.67
C ALA A 142 6.74 1.76 -13.98
N GLU A 143 7.67 0.83 -14.19
CA GLU A 143 8.31 0.69 -15.49
C GLU A 143 7.25 0.35 -16.55
N GLN A 144 7.32 1.00 -17.71
CA GLN A 144 6.39 0.81 -18.83
C GLN A 144 6.79 -0.37 -19.70
#